data_AF-A0A074LNB7-F1
#
_entry.id   AF-A0A074LNB7-F1
#
_cell.length_a   1.000
_cell.length_b   1.000
_cell.length_c   1.000
_cell.angle_alpha   90.00
_cell.angle_beta   90.00
_cell.angle_gamma   90.00
#
_symmetry.space_group_name_H-M   'P 1'
#
loop_
_entity.id
_entity.type
_entity.pdbx_description
1 polymer ?
#
loop_
_entity_poly.entity_id
_entity_poly.type
_entity_poly.pdbx_seq_one_letter_code
_entity_poly.pdbx_strand_id
1 'polypeptide(L)'
;MSQTVLPKNVSDFIRMESGAQLLMMMLENALGHSLNRINPVDRANMEREYGHDLTVELDLEELINHLSLIRVVSNLNSRAEESLINYWASDDGSVFLADARRYVADALRIAPQGHPERGRAYKNFAYLLLARNKTNAACELIKRATDIFRQNGLVEPIDELLEMLSTRTETECKLMQENVAAVLREMEAEGS
;
A
#
# COMPACT_ATOMS: atom_id res chain seq x y z
N MET A 1 -41.70 -17.85 -21.19
CA MET A 1 -41.12 -17.57 -19.86
C MET A 1 -39.62 -17.72 -19.97
N SER A 2 -38.87 -16.61 -19.88
CA SER A 2 -37.41 -16.64 -19.97
C SER A 2 -36.86 -17.24 -18.67
N GLN A 3 -36.09 -18.34 -18.76
CA GLN A 3 -35.43 -18.92 -17.60
C GLN A 3 -34.36 -17.95 -17.11
N THR A 4 -34.57 -17.34 -15.95
CA THR A 4 -33.57 -16.53 -15.26
C THR A 4 -32.48 -17.45 -14.73
N VAL A 5 -31.36 -17.51 -15.46
CA VAL A 5 -30.15 -18.22 -15.01
C VAL A 5 -29.51 -17.40 -13.90
N LEU A 6 -29.49 -17.95 -12.68
CA LEU A 6 -28.82 -17.33 -11.55
C LEU A 6 -27.29 -17.42 -11.72
N PRO A 7 -26.53 -16.35 -11.43
CA PRO A 7 -25.08 -16.34 -11.56
C PRO A 7 -24.43 -17.27 -10.53
N LYS A 8 -23.39 -17.98 -10.96
CA LYS A 8 -22.75 -19.04 -10.16
C LYS A 8 -21.57 -18.56 -9.32
N ASN A 9 -21.06 -17.37 -9.61
CA ASN A 9 -19.97 -16.74 -8.88
C ASN A 9 -20.07 -15.21 -8.97
N VAL A 10 -19.25 -14.52 -8.17
CA VAL A 10 -19.24 -13.06 -8.07
C VAL A 10 -18.88 -12.38 -9.40
N SER A 11 -18.01 -12.99 -10.21
CA SER A 11 -17.66 -12.45 -11.53
C SER A 11 -18.85 -12.51 -12.49
N ASP A 12 -19.57 -13.64 -12.50
CA ASP A 12 -20.81 -13.79 -13.28
C ASP A 12 -21.88 -12.81 -12.82
N PHE A 13 -21.99 -12.58 -11.50
CA PHE A 13 -22.95 -11.65 -10.91
C PHE A 13 -22.65 -10.20 -11.30
N ILE A 14 -21.40 -9.74 -11.16
CA ILE A 14 -21.01 -8.36 -11.50
C ILE A 14 -21.20 -8.07 -13.00
N ARG A 15 -21.07 -9.08 -13.86
CA ARG A 15 -21.33 -8.95 -15.31
C ARG A 15 -22.81 -8.80 -15.67
N MET A 16 -23.72 -9.07 -14.74
CA MET A 16 -25.15 -8.77 -14.92
C MET A 16 -25.41 -7.31 -14.56
N GLU A 17 -26.34 -6.67 -15.27
CA GLU A 17 -26.73 -5.28 -15.05
C GLU A 17 -27.11 -5.02 -13.58
N SER A 18 -27.88 -5.94 -12.98
CA SER A 18 -28.27 -5.86 -11.56
C SER A 18 -27.11 -6.02 -10.59
N GLY A 19 -26.08 -6.80 -10.92
CA GLY A 19 -24.90 -6.98 -10.08
C GLY A 19 -23.91 -5.83 -10.19
N ALA A 20 -23.74 -5.26 -11.40
CA ALA A 20 -23.00 -4.02 -11.60
C ALA A 20 -23.65 -2.87 -10.82
N GLN A 21 -24.98 -2.77 -10.86
CA GLN A 21 -25.72 -1.71 -10.17
C GLN A 21 -25.67 -1.86 -8.64
N LEU A 22 -25.73 -3.09 -8.12
CA LEU A 22 -25.52 -3.34 -6.69
C LEU A 22 -24.09 -3.02 -6.24
N LEU A 23 -23.09 -3.37 -7.06
CA LEU A 23 -21.69 -3.03 -6.79
C LEU A 23 -21.49 -1.52 -6.74
N MET A 24 -22.05 -0.78 -7.69
CA MET A 24 -22.03 0.69 -7.68
C MET A 24 -22.72 1.25 -6.43
N MET A 25 -23.89 0.75 -6.05
CA MET A 25 -24.57 1.16 -4.83
C MET A 25 -23.74 0.91 -3.56
N MET A 26 -23.02 -0.21 -3.50
CA MET A 26 -22.13 -0.54 -2.39
C MET A 26 -20.90 0.36 -2.34
N LEU A 27 -20.33 0.69 -3.50
CA LEU A 27 -19.22 1.63 -3.63
C LEU A 27 -19.66 3.04 -3.25
N GLU A 28 -20.78 3.53 -3.78
CA GLU A 28 -21.40 4.81 -3.44
C GLU A 28 -21.70 4.92 -1.94
N ASN A 29 -22.22 3.86 -1.33
CA ASN A 29 -22.50 3.84 0.09
C ASN A 29 -21.22 3.82 0.94
N ALA A 30 -20.21 3.04 0.55
CA ALA A 30 -18.92 2.99 1.24
C ALA A 30 -18.13 4.31 1.11
N LEU A 31 -18.21 4.95 -0.05
CA LEU A 31 -17.65 6.26 -0.33
C LEU A 31 -18.41 7.34 0.42
N GLY A 32 -19.75 7.35 0.36
CA GLY A 32 -20.59 8.27 1.11
C GLY A 32 -20.33 8.19 2.62
N HIS A 33 -20.20 6.98 3.18
CA HIS A 33 -19.81 6.79 4.58
C HIS A 33 -18.40 7.28 4.90
N SER A 34 -17.46 7.18 3.95
CA SER A 34 -16.08 7.64 4.14
C SER A 34 -15.96 9.17 3.98
N LEU A 35 -16.67 9.76 3.01
CA LEU A 35 -16.76 11.19 2.78
C LEU A 35 -17.51 11.90 3.93
N ASN A 36 -18.51 11.26 4.53
CA ASN A 36 -19.18 11.76 5.74
C ASN A 36 -18.31 11.70 7.00
N ARG A 37 -17.16 11.03 6.95
CA ARG A 37 -16.14 11.07 8.02
C ARG A 37 -15.08 12.14 7.82
N ILE A 38 -15.04 12.77 6.64
CA ILE A 38 -14.25 13.99 6.47
C ILE A 38 -14.90 15.06 7.34
N ASN A 39 -14.11 15.67 8.23
CA ASN A 39 -14.59 16.73 9.09
C ASN A 39 -15.32 17.77 8.23
N PRO A 40 -16.54 18.21 8.59
CA PRO A 40 -17.28 19.20 7.81
C PRO A 40 -16.49 20.46 7.49
N VAL A 41 -15.54 20.83 8.36
CA VAL A 41 -14.60 21.94 8.16
C VAL A 41 -13.60 21.64 7.04
N ASP A 42 -13.01 20.45 7.03
CA ASP A 42 -12.04 20.03 6.00
C ASP A 42 -12.73 19.88 4.65
N ARG A 43 -13.97 19.37 4.63
CA ARG A 43 -14.81 19.32 3.43
C ARG A 43 -15.07 20.72 2.87
N ALA A 44 -15.45 21.67 3.72
CA ALA A 44 -15.70 23.05 3.31
C ALA A 44 -14.42 23.76 2.86
N ASN A 45 -13.26 23.41 3.42
CA ASN A 45 -11.97 23.94 3.02
C ASN A 45 -11.55 23.38 1.65
N MET A 46 -11.69 22.06 1.42
CA MET A 46 -11.42 21.44 0.12
C MET A 46 -12.35 21.97 -0.99
N GLU A 47 -13.64 22.14 -0.70
CA GLU A 47 -14.61 22.73 -1.64
C GLU A 47 -14.28 24.20 -1.96
N ARG A 48 -13.80 24.97 -0.98
CA ARG A 48 -13.39 26.37 -1.17
C ARG A 48 -12.07 26.51 -1.94
N GLU A 49 -11.14 25.59 -1.72
CA GLU A 49 -9.78 25.64 -2.27
C GLU A 49 -9.70 25.02 -3.67
N TYR A 50 -10.51 23.99 -3.96
CA TYR A 50 -10.45 23.23 -5.21
C TYR A 50 -11.79 23.17 -5.97
N GLY A 51 -12.92 23.53 -5.35
CA GLY A 51 -14.25 23.39 -5.96
C GLY A 51 -14.54 24.34 -7.14
N HIS A 52 -13.64 25.27 -7.42
CA HIS A 52 -13.73 26.18 -8.57
C HIS A 52 -12.52 26.10 -9.51
N ASP A 53 -11.60 25.17 -9.28
CA ASP A 53 -10.47 24.96 -10.17
C ASP A 53 -10.88 24.10 -11.37
N LEU A 54 -11.47 24.75 -12.37
CA LEU A 54 -11.84 24.16 -13.66
C LEU A 54 -10.62 23.85 -14.55
N THR A 55 -9.39 24.06 -14.07
CA THR A 55 -8.16 23.77 -14.81
C THR A 55 -7.60 22.37 -14.53
N VAL A 56 -8.17 21.68 -13.54
CA VAL A 56 -7.81 20.31 -13.21
C VAL A 56 -8.92 19.39 -13.73
N GLU A 57 -8.77 18.89 -14.95
CA GLU A 57 -9.47 17.68 -15.42
C GLU A 57 -8.94 16.45 -14.64
N LEU A 58 -9.12 16.42 -13.31
CA LEU A 58 -9.09 15.15 -12.58
C LEU A 58 -10.52 14.65 -12.59
N ASP A 59 -10.77 13.64 -13.42
CA ASP A 59 -11.99 12.87 -13.38
C ASP A 59 -12.21 12.43 -11.93
N LEU A 60 -13.24 12.96 -11.29
CA LEU A 60 -13.57 12.66 -9.90
C LEU A 60 -13.75 11.15 -9.71
N GLU A 61 -14.19 10.43 -10.75
CA GLU A 61 -14.27 8.98 -10.78
C GLU A 61 -12.88 8.33 -10.76
N GLU A 62 -11.91 8.85 -11.51
CA GLU A 62 -10.52 8.39 -11.49
C GLU A 62 -9.83 8.67 -10.14
N LEU A 63 -10.10 9.81 -9.52
CA LEU A 63 -9.62 10.15 -8.18
C LEU A 63 -10.22 9.20 -7.12
N ILE A 64 -11.53 8.97 -7.17
CA ILE A 64 -12.23 8.05 -6.29
C ILE A 64 -11.74 6.61 -6.47
N ASN A 65 -11.48 6.19 -7.72
CA ASN A 65 -10.91 4.89 -8.03
C ASN A 65 -9.49 4.77 -7.47
N HIS A 66 -8.64 5.77 -7.67
CA HIS A 66 -7.30 5.80 -7.08
C HIS A 66 -7.36 5.73 -5.55
N LEU A 67 -8.20 6.54 -4.90
CA LEU A 67 -8.36 6.53 -3.44
C LEU A 67 -8.86 5.17 -2.92
N SER A 68 -9.77 4.54 -3.66
CA SER A 68 -10.28 3.19 -3.34
C SER A 68 -9.19 2.13 -3.48
N LEU A 69 -8.38 2.18 -4.53
CA LEU A 69 -7.26 1.27 -4.75
C LEU A 69 -6.16 1.45 -3.69
N ILE A 70 -5.83 2.69 -3.33
CA ILE A 70 -4.87 2.98 -2.26
C ILE A 70 -5.34 2.39 -0.93
N ARG A 71 -6.63 2.50 -0.61
CA ARG A 71 -7.18 1.91 0.62
C ARG A 71 -7.10 0.39 0.63
N VAL A 72 -7.31 -0.26 -0.51
CA VAL A 72 -7.10 -1.71 -0.66
C VAL A 72 -5.64 -2.06 -0.45
N VAL A 73 -4.70 -1.33 -1.07
CA VAL A 73 -3.26 -1.57 -0.93
C VAL A 73 -2.81 -1.39 0.52
N SER A 74 -3.28 -0.34 1.19
CA SER A 74 -2.98 -0.08 2.60
C SER A 74 -3.47 -1.23 3.49
N ASN A 75 -4.68 -1.73 3.25
CA ASN A 75 -5.19 -2.91 3.97
C ASN A 75 -4.33 -4.15 3.72
N LEU A 76 -3.94 -4.42 2.47
CA LEU A 76 -3.07 -5.53 2.12
C LEU A 76 -1.70 -5.40 2.81
N ASN A 77 -1.13 -4.19 2.87
CA ASN A 77 0.13 -3.93 3.58
C ASN A 77 0.00 -4.20 5.08
N SER A 78 -1.08 -3.74 5.74
CA SER A 78 -1.32 -4.05 7.15
C SER A 78 -1.47 -5.55 7.40
N ARG A 79 -2.17 -6.27 6.50
CA ARG A 79 -2.31 -7.73 6.60
C ARG A 79 -0.99 -8.47 6.39
N ALA A 80 -0.13 -7.97 5.50
CA ALA A 80 1.21 -8.49 5.30
C ALA A 80 2.07 -8.31 6.56
N GLU A 81 2.06 -7.11 7.16
CA GLU A 81 2.79 -6.81 8.40
C GLU A 81 2.28 -7.69 9.57
N GLU A 82 0.96 -7.78 9.77
CA GLU A 82 0.35 -8.65 10.78
C GLU A 82 0.78 -10.12 10.60
N SER A 83 0.79 -10.60 9.36
CA SER A 83 1.23 -11.96 9.04
C SER A 83 2.73 -12.16 9.31
N LEU A 84 3.58 -11.16 9.02
CA LEU A 84 5.01 -11.23 9.34
C LEU A 84 5.26 -11.27 10.86
N ILE A 85 4.53 -10.44 11.62
CA ILE A 85 4.59 -10.46 13.09
C ILE A 85 4.22 -11.84 13.62
N ASN A 86 3.11 -12.41 13.15
CA ASN A 86 2.66 -13.74 13.56
C ASN A 86 3.64 -14.85 13.14
N TYR A 87 4.32 -14.71 11.99
CA TYR A 87 5.37 -15.63 11.57
C TYR A 87 6.51 -15.68 12.59
N TRP A 88 7.01 -14.53 13.06
CA TRP A 88 8.12 -14.49 14.03
C TRP A 88 7.70 -14.88 15.45
N ALA A 89 6.42 -14.75 15.78
CA ALA A 89 5.88 -15.14 17.08
C ALA A 89 5.50 -16.64 17.16
N SER A 90 5.64 -17.41 16.06
CA SER A 90 5.17 -18.79 15.97
C SER A 90 6.33 -19.78 15.74
N ASP A 91 6.22 -20.97 16.36
CA ASP A 91 7.15 -22.08 16.13
C ASP A 91 7.00 -22.72 14.74
N ASP A 92 5.79 -22.67 14.17
CA ASP A 92 5.50 -23.06 12.77
C ASP A 92 4.70 -21.95 12.07
N GLY A 93 5.43 -20.92 11.66
CA GLY A 93 4.85 -19.76 10.97
C GLY A 93 4.62 -19.95 9.47
N SER A 94 4.75 -21.17 8.93
CA SER A 94 4.74 -21.40 7.47
C SER A 94 3.51 -20.83 6.75
N VAL A 95 2.33 -20.93 7.38
CA VAL A 95 1.08 -20.34 6.89
C VAL A 95 1.13 -18.82 6.86
N PHE A 96 1.58 -18.19 7.94
CA PHE A 96 1.70 -16.74 8.03
C PHE A 96 2.69 -16.17 7.00
N LEU A 97 3.80 -16.89 6.76
CA LEU A 97 4.76 -16.49 5.72
C LEU A 97 4.19 -16.62 4.30
N ALA A 98 3.26 -17.56 4.08
CA ALA A 98 2.55 -17.71 2.81
C ALA A 98 1.49 -16.61 2.63
N ASP A 99 0.73 -16.29 3.67
CA ASP A 99 -0.25 -15.20 3.67
C ASP A 99 0.42 -13.84 3.44
N ALA A 100 1.50 -13.54 4.17
CA ALA A 100 2.30 -12.35 3.96
C ALA A 100 2.77 -12.22 2.50
N ARG A 101 3.25 -13.32 1.89
CA ARG A 101 3.65 -13.34 0.47
C ARG A 101 2.47 -13.00 -0.44
N ARG A 102 1.28 -13.56 -0.20
CA ARG A 102 0.08 -13.29 -1.00
C ARG A 102 -0.29 -11.80 -0.92
N TYR A 103 -0.40 -11.26 0.29
CA TYR A 103 -0.79 -9.86 0.50
C TYR A 103 0.21 -8.88 -0.13
N VAL A 104 1.52 -9.13 0.02
CA VAL A 104 2.56 -8.33 -0.62
C VAL A 104 2.46 -8.36 -2.15
N ALA A 105 2.24 -9.55 -2.74
CA ALA A 105 2.12 -9.69 -4.18
C ALA A 105 0.91 -8.91 -4.72
N ASP A 106 -0.23 -8.99 -4.04
CA ASP A 106 -1.43 -8.23 -4.40
C ASP A 106 -1.24 -6.73 -4.21
N ALA A 107 -0.60 -6.30 -3.12
CA ALA A 107 -0.28 -4.90 -2.89
C ALA A 107 0.60 -4.33 -4.01
N LEU A 108 1.67 -5.02 -4.39
CA LEU A 108 2.57 -4.58 -5.47
C LEU A 108 1.91 -4.60 -6.86
N ARG A 109 0.92 -5.46 -7.08
CA ARG A 109 0.16 -5.50 -8.34
C ARG A 109 -0.75 -4.29 -8.49
N ILE A 110 -1.33 -3.79 -7.40
CA ILE A 110 -2.37 -2.77 -7.41
C ILE A 110 -1.80 -1.37 -7.12
N ALA A 111 -0.74 -1.26 -6.31
CA ALA A 111 -0.20 0.01 -5.87
C ALA A 111 0.26 0.89 -7.05
N PRO A 112 -0.26 2.13 -7.16
CA PRO A 112 0.19 3.09 -8.16
C PRO A 112 1.70 3.33 -8.09
N GLN A 113 2.30 3.65 -9.24
CA GLN A 113 3.73 3.96 -9.31
C GLN A 113 4.05 5.19 -8.47
N GLY A 114 5.17 5.16 -7.75
CA GLY A 114 5.62 6.27 -6.90
C GLY A 114 4.82 6.49 -5.61
N HIS A 115 3.66 5.84 -5.41
CA HIS A 115 2.86 6.02 -4.21
C HIS A 115 3.53 5.40 -2.96
N PRO A 116 3.48 6.04 -1.78
CA PRO A 116 4.09 5.53 -0.54
C PRO A 116 3.70 4.09 -0.15
N GLU A 117 2.44 3.71 -0.37
CA GLU A 117 1.96 2.34 -0.12
C GLU A 117 2.67 1.29 -0.99
N ARG A 118 3.18 1.66 -2.17
CA ARG A 118 4.06 0.79 -2.97
C ARG A 118 5.42 0.62 -2.29
N GLY A 119 5.93 1.68 -1.67
CA GLY A 119 7.13 1.63 -0.81
C GLY A 119 6.94 0.69 0.38
N ARG A 120 5.81 0.78 1.10
CA ARG A 120 5.47 -0.17 2.19
C ARG A 120 5.39 -1.62 1.68
N ALA A 121 4.83 -1.84 0.49
CA ALA A 121 4.78 -3.17 -0.10
C ALA A 121 6.17 -3.73 -0.42
N TYR A 122 7.09 -2.90 -0.94
CA TYR A 122 8.50 -3.30 -1.13
C TYR A 122 9.22 -3.58 0.20
N LYS A 123 9.00 -2.75 1.23
CA LYS A 123 9.50 -3.00 2.60
C LYS A 123 9.07 -4.37 3.11
N ASN A 124 7.77 -4.68 3.04
CA ASN A 124 7.23 -5.95 3.47
C ASN A 124 7.77 -7.13 2.66
N PHE A 125 8.01 -6.92 1.35
CA PHE A 125 8.64 -7.94 0.52
C PHE A 125 10.12 -8.16 0.89
N ALA A 126 10.86 -7.10 1.23
CA ALA A 126 12.23 -7.23 1.72
C ALA A 126 12.27 -8.09 3.00
N TYR A 127 11.36 -7.86 3.95
CA TYR A 127 11.23 -8.70 5.15
C TYR A 127 11.02 -10.19 4.82
N LEU A 128 10.14 -10.50 3.86
CA LEU A 128 9.91 -11.88 3.40
C LEU A 128 11.17 -12.53 2.80
N LEU A 129 12.02 -11.74 2.14
CA LEU A 129 13.27 -12.23 1.56
C LEU A 129 14.35 -12.42 2.62
N LEU A 130 14.46 -11.51 3.58
CA LEU A 130 15.35 -11.65 4.74
C LEU A 130 14.98 -12.86 5.58
N ALA A 131 13.68 -13.11 5.82
CA ALA A 131 13.21 -14.32 6.51
C ALA A 131 13.59 -15.62 5.81
N ARG A 132 13.99 -15.56 4.53
CA ARG A 132 14.45 -16.70 3.72
C ARG A 132 15.93 -16.64 3.38
N ASN A 133 16.71 -15.80 4.07
CA ASN A 133 18.14 -15.59 3.82
C ASN A 133 18.46 -15.20 2.36
N LYS A 134 17.55 -14.48 1.70
CA LYS A 134 17.74 -13.96 0.34
C LYS A 134 18.18 -12.49 0.37
N THR A 135 19.31 -12.25 1.03
CA THR A 135 19.77 -10.91 1.42
C THR A 135 19.96 -9.95 0.23
N ASN A 136 20.60 -10.39 -0.85
CA ASN A 136 20.85 -9.53 -2.01
C ASN A 136 19.54 -9.07 -2.66
N ALA A 137 18.58 -9.97 -2.80
CA ALA A 137 17.28 -9.64 -3.34
C ALA A 137 16.46 -8.74 -2.39
N ALA A 138 16.62 -8.89 -1.07
CA ALA A 138 16.01 -7.99 -0.10
C ALA A 138 16.58 -6.57 -0.21
N CYS A 139 17.90 -6.42 -0.34
CA CYS A 139 18.58 -5.13 -0.47
C CYS A 139 18.06 -4.35 -1.68
N GLU A 140 17.86 -5.00 -2.83
CA GLU A 140 17.29 -4.36 -4.02
C GLU A 140 15.86 -3.82 -3.77
N LEU A 141 15.06 -4.51 -2.96
CA LEU A 141 13.72 -4.06 -2.61
C LEU A 141 13.74 -2.93 -1.58
N ILE A 142 14.67 -2.97 -0.62
CA ILE A 142 14.89 -1.89 0.35
C ILE A 142 15.25 -0.61 -0.39
N LYS A 143 16.19 -0.68 -1.35
CA LYS A 143 16.56 0.47 -2.18
C LYS A 143 15.34 1.10 -2.87
N ARG A 144 14.48 0.27 -3.48
CA ARG A 144 13.23 0.76 -4.11
C ARG A 144 12.26 1.39 -3.12
N ALA A 145 12.15 0.85 -1.91
CA ALA A 145 11.32 1.42 -0.86
C ALA A 145 11.87 2.79 -0.42
N THR A 146 13.19 2.88 -0.16
CA THR A 146 13.88 4.13 0.18
C THR A 146 13.70 5.19 -0.90
N ASP A 147 13.87 4.84 -2.17
CA ASP A 147 13.70 5.79 -3.29
C ASP A 147 12.28 6.37 -3.31
N ILE A 148 11.25 5.54 -3.11
CA ILE A 148 9.85 5.97 -3.05
C ILE A 148 9.60 6.86 -1.83
N PHE A 149 10.06 6.46 -0.65
CA PHE A 149 9.85 7.24 0.57
C PHE A 149 10.56 8.59 0.50
N ARG A 150 11.78 8.64 -0.01
CA ARG A 150 12.53 9.88 -0.25
C ARG A 150 11.77 10.82 -1.19
N GLN A 151 11.30 10.31 -2.33
CA GLN A 151 10.54 11.11 -3.30
C GLN A 151 9.24 11.71 -2.72
N ASN A 152 8.69 11.09 -1.67
CA ASN A 152 7.48 11.55 -1.00
C ASN A 152 7.77 12.30 0.32
N GLY A 153 9.03 12.58 0.65
CA GLY A 153 9.41 13.28 1.88
C GLY A 153 9.12 12.50 3.17
N LEU A 154 9.05 11.16 3.10
CA LEU A 154 8.67 10.31 4.23
C LEU A 154 9.91 9.81 4.98
N VAL A 155 10.22 10.47 6.10
CA VAL A 155 11.39 10.17 6.95
C VAL A 155 11.17 8.92 7.80
N GLU A 156 10.06 8.83 8.55
CA GLU A 156 9.80 7.71 9.47
C GLU A 156 9.89 6.32 8.80
N PRO A 157 9.35 6.09 7.59
CA PRO A 157 9.48 4.78 6.94
C PRO A 157 10.91 4.46 6.50
N ILE A 158 11.79 5.45 6.32
CA ILE A 158 13.21 5.26 6.03
C ILE A 158 13.95 4.85 7.31
N ASP A 159 13.58 5.41 8.46
CA ASP A 159 14.08 4.96 9.76
C ASP A 159 13.71 3.51 10.05
N GLU A 160 12.47 3.09 9.77
CA GLU A 160 12.07 1.69 9.90
C GLU A 160 12.91 0.74 9.03
N LEU A 161 13.36 1.18 7.84
CA LEU A 161 14.26 0.40 6.99
C LEU A 161 15.66 0.29 7.61
N LEU A 162 16.15 1.33 8.29
CA LEU A 162 17.41 1.28 9.03
C LEU A 162 17.34 0.32 10.21
N GLU A 163 16.26 0.37 10.99
CA GLU A 163 16.05 -0.55 12.10
C GLU A 163 16.04 -2.01 11.60
N MET A 164 15.35 -2.27 10.49
CA MET A 164 15.32 -3.59 9.87
C MET A 164 16.73 -4.12 9.54
N LEU A 165 17.59 -3.25 8.97
CA LEU A 165 18.96 -3.60 8.57
C LEU A 165 19.92 -3.70 9.76
N SER A 166 19.70 -2.91 10.82
CA SER A 166 20.58 -2.84 12.00
C SER A 166 20.73 -4.16 12.75
N THR A 167 19.72 -5.03 12.65
CA THR A 167 19.71 -6.36 13.28
C THR A 167 20.45 -7.42 12.46
N ARG A 168 21.01 -7.04 11.31
CA ARG A 168 21.62 -7.95 10.32
C ARG A 168 23.14 -7.86 10.35
N THR A 169 23.80 -8.98 10.06
CA THR A 169 25.27 -9.10 10.20
C THR A 169 25.98 -9.22 8.86
N GLU A 170 25.23 -9.55 7.81
CA GLU A 170 25.66 -9.72 6.43
C GLU A 170 26.26 -8.41 5.88
N THR A 171 27.35 -8.53 5.12
CA THR A 171 28.08 -7.37 4.58
C THR A 171 27.19 -6.52 3.66
N GLU A 172 26.32 -7.16 2.88
CA GLU A 172 25.39 -6.48 1.98
C GLU A 172 24.35 -5.66 2.75
N CYS A 173 23.88 -6.17 3.91
CA CYS A 173 22.99 -5.41 4.79
C CYS A 173 23.68 -4.20 5.40
N LYS A 174 24.95 -4.32 5.80
CA LYS A 174 25.74 -3.21 6.36
C LYS A 174 25.94 -2.11 5.32
N LEU A 175 26.32 -2.47 4.10
CA LEU A 175 26.45 -1.51 3.01
C LEU A 175 25.12 -0.82 2.71
N MET A 176 24.02 -1.59 2.69
CA MET A 176 22.69 -1.00 2.49
C MET A 176 22.30 -0.07 3.65
N GLN A 177 22.65 -0.42 4.88
CA GLN A 177 22.39 0.42 6.06
C GLN A 177 23.10 1.78 5.95
N GLU A 178 24.37 1.79 5.54
CA GLU A 178 25.13 3.02 5.31
C GLU A 178 24.49 3.90 4.23
N ASN A 179 24.02 3.29 3.14
CA ASN A 179 23.34 4.01 2.05
C ASN A 179 22.02 4.62 2.50
N VAL A 180 21.18 3.86 3.22
CA VAL A 180 19.90 4.36 3.73
C VAL A 180 20.13 5.48 4.77
N ALA A 181 21.17 5.36 5.61
CA ALA A 181 21.50 6.37 6.62
C ALA A 181 22.08 7.66 5.99
N ALA A 182 22.73 7.56 4.83
CA ALA A 182 23.12 8.72 4.04
C ALA A 182 21.88 9.47 3.52
N VAL A 183 20.92 8.75 2.93
CA VAL A 183 19.66 9.34 2.43
C VAL A 183 18.89 10.05 3.53
N LEU A 184 18.77 9.43 4.71
CA LEU A 184 18.07 10.04 5.84
C LEU A 184 18.70 11.38 6.25
N ARG A 185 20.03 11.42 6.41
CA ARG A 185 20.77 12.64 6.76
C ARG A 185 20.63 13.74 5.72
N GLU A 186 20.60 13.38 4.44
CA GLU A 186 20.34 14.32 3.34
C GLU A 186 18.95 14.95 3.49
N MET A 187 17.92 14.14 3.72
CA MET A 187 16.54 14.62 3.89
C MET A 187 16.36 15.51 5.13
N GLU A 188 17.02 15.18 6.24
CA GLU A 188 17.01 15.99 7.47
C GLU A 188 17.69 17.36 7.25
N ALA A 189 18.77 17.39 6.47
CA ALA A 189 19.49 18.61 6.15
C ALA A 189 18.72 19.53 5.18
N GLU A 190 17.93 18.97 4.27
CA GLU A 190 17.08 19.73 3.34
C GLU A 190 15.80 20.28 4.00
N GLY A 191 15.35 19.68 5.10
CA GLY A 191 14.19 20.12 5.88
C GLY A 191 14.47 21.15 6.98
N SER A 192 15.74 21.54 7.18
CA SER A 192 16.21 22.51 8.21
C SER A 192 16.51 23.88 7.63
#